data_AF-T1PNJ1-F1
#
_entry.id   AF-T1PNJ1-F1
#
_cell.length_a   1.000
_cell.length_b   1.000
_cell.length_c   1.000
_cell.angle_alpha   90.00
_cell.angle_beta   90.00
_cell.angle_gamma   90.00
#
_symmetry.space_group_name_H-M   'P 1'
#
loop_
_entity.id
_entity.type
_entity.pdbx_description
1 polymer ?
#
loop_
_entity_poly.entity_id
_entity_poly.type
_entity_poly.pdbx_seq_one_letter_code
_entity_poly.pdbx_strand_id
1 'polypeptide(L)'
;MDNSTEGNFLRPGEIVMRNLFSDFTQQAEKKIELVMLESADKPLSKLLQRGEDQQFDQLLSALGNVAEHCLPSLLHTLLAWHRRQLSDAEIKNDLKRMEKSVNANKTLNSQELDFQLQRREAAVEFIFCLALIEILKQLPFHPGHEDLVRSIENLAFKHFKYKEGLQNNPNAHNIHMIADLYAEVIGVLAQSRFSSVRKRFMSELKELRTKEPSPHTTQSIISLLMGMKFFRVKMVPIEEFEASFQFMHECGQYFLELKDKDIKHALAGLFVEILVPVAAAVKNEVNVPCVKNFVELLYTQTLDASTKSKHRLALFPL
;
A
#
# COMPACT_ATOMS: atom_id res chain seq x y z
N MET A 1 -11.99 -49.06 -30.52
CA MET A 1 -12.31 -49.65 -29.21
C MET A 1 -11.15 -49.31 -28.31
N ASP A 2 -11.04 -48.10 -27.78
CA ASP A 2 -11.91 -47.33 -26.86
C ASP A 2 -11.23 -47.27 -25.48
N ASN A 3 -11.37 -46.10 -24.85
CA ASN A 3 -10.83 -45.62 -23.57
C ASN A 3 -9.34 -45.23 -23.54
N SER A 4 -8.95 -44.03 -23.12
CA SER A 4 -9.65 -43.10 -22.21
C SER A 4 -9.16 -41.67 -22.41
N THR A 5 -10.11 -40.80 -22.75
CA THR A 5 -10.14 -39.39 -22.38
C THR A 5 -9.92 -39.28 -20.87
N GLU A 6 -8.67 -39.03 -20.44
CA GLU A 6 -8.43 -38.42 -19.13
C GLU A 6 -8.98 -36.99 -19.20
N GLY A 7 -10.28 -36.88 -18.94
CA GLY A 7 -10.90 -35.62 -18.61
C GLY A 7 -10.09 -35.02 -17.47
N ASN A 8 -9.56 -33.82 -17.70
CA ASN A 8 -8.81 -33.04 -16.72
C ASN A 8 -9.79 -32.65 -15.60
N PHE A 9 -10.12 -33.60 -14.70
CA PHE A 9 -11.05 -33.39 -13.61
C PHE A 9 -10.39 -32.43 -12.65
N LEU A 10 -10.85 -31.17 -12.69
CA LEU A 10 -10.42 -30.13 -11.77
C LEU A 10 -10.59 -30.62 -10.34
N ARG A 11 -9.52 -30.55 -9.55
CA ARG A 11 -9.56 -30.94 -8.14
C ARG A 11 -10.58 -30.04 -7.42
N PRO A 12 -11.32 -30.54 -6.40
CA PRO A 12 -12.30 -29.73 -5.69
C PRO A 12 -11.76 -28.38 -5.18
N GLY A 13 -10.53 -28.35 -4.66
CA GLY A 13 -9.88 -27.10 -4.24
C GLY A 13 -9.62 -26.11 -5.37
N GLU A 14 -9.33 -26.59 -6.58
CA GLU A 14 -9.16 -25.73 -7.75
C GLU A 14 -10.50 -25.14 -8.22
N ILE A 15 -11.58 -25.93 -8.15
CA ILE A 15 -12.94 -25.45 -8.44
C ILE A 15 -13.33 -24.34 -7.46
N VAL A 16 -13.13 -24.57 -6.16
CA VAL A 16 -13.41 -23.58 -5.12
C VAL A 16 -12.62 -22.29 -5.36
N MET A 17 -11.33 -22.39 -5.68
CA MET A 17 -10.50 -21.23 -5.98
C MET A 17 -10.95 -20.46 -7.22
N ARG A 18 -11.31 -21.15 -8.29
CA ARG A 18 -11.81 -20.52 -9.51
C ARG A 18 -13.13 -19.81 -9.28
N ASN A 19 -14.04 -20.43 -8.52
CA ASN A 19 -15.33 -19.82 -8.18
C ASN A 19 -15.11 -18.58 -7.29
N LEU A 20 -14.31 -18.70 -6.24
CA LEU A 20 -14.02 -17.60 -5.33
C LEU A 20 -13.38 -16.41 -6.07
N PHE A 21 -12.42 -16.67 -6.95
CA PHE A 21 -11.81 -15.61 -7.74
C PHE A 21 -12.78 -15.03 -8.78
N SER A 22 -13.63 -15.86 -9.39
CA SER A 22 -14.69 -15.41 -10.30
C SER A 22 -15.65 -14.45 -9.58
N ASP A 23 -16.12 -14.83 -8.40
CA ASP A 23 -17.00 -14.00 -7.56
C ASP A 23 -16.32 -12.68 -7.20
N PHE A 24 -15.03 -12.72 -6.86
CA PHE A 24 -14.22 -11.52 -6.63
C PHE A 24 -14.20 -10.61 -7.85
N THR A 25 -13.90 -11.15 -9.03
CA THR A 25 -13.83 -10.33 -10.25
C THR A 25 -15.19 -9.72 -10.60
N GLN A 26 -16.29 -10.47 -10.42
CA GLN A 26 -17.63 -9.97 -10.69
C GLN A 26 -18.02 -8.84 -9.72
N GLN A 27 -17.72 -8.98 -8.44
CA GLN A 27 -18.01 -7.94 -7.45
C GLN A 27 -17.09 -6.72 -7.63
N ALA A 28 -15.82 -6.93 -7.99
CA ALA A 28 -14.90 -5.84 -8.30
C ALA A 28 -15.39 -5.03 -9.51
N GLU A 29 -15.83 -5.68 -10.59
CA GLU A 29 -16.41 -5.00 -11.76
C GLU A 29 -17.64 -4.17 -11.39
N LYS A 30 -18.57 -4.72 -10.60
CA LYS A 30 -19.74 -3.98 -10.10
C LYS A 30 -19.34 -2.74 -9.28
N LYS A 31 -18.31 -2.86 -8.45
CA LYS A 31 -17.80 -1.74 -7.64
C LYS A 31 -17.11 -0.68 -8.49
N ILE A 32 -16.34 -1.07 -9.50
CA ILE A 32 -15.73 -0.14 -10.47
C ILE A 32 -16.83 0.63 -11.21
N GLU A 33 -17.86 -0.08 -11.70
CA GLU A 33 -19.01 0.54 -12.35
C GLU A 33 -19.75 1.50 -11.40
N LEU A 34 -19.99 1.11 -10.15
CA LEU A 34 -20.59 1.98 -9.14
C LEU A 34 -19.79 3.28 -8.96
N VAL A 35 -18.47 3.20 -8.83
CA VAL A 35 -17.59 4.37 -8.66
C VAL A 35 -17.68 5.32 -9.85
N MET A 36 -17.80 4.76 -11.06
CA MET A 36 -17.92 5.50 -12.31
C MET A 36 -19.29 6.18 -12.47
N LEU A 37 -20.37 5.59 -11.92
CA LEU A 37 -21.73 6.14 -11.99
C LEU A 37 -22.02 7.17 -10.89
N GLU A 38 -21.32 7.08 -9.76
CA GLU A 38 -21.49 7.98 -8.62
C GLU A 38 -20.91 9.37 -8.86
N SER A 39 -21.34 10.35 -8.06
CA SER A 39 -20.86 11.72 -8.19
C SER A 39 -19.36 11.84 -7.91
N ALA A 40 -18.70 12.73 -8.64
CA ALA A 40 -17.27 13.02 -8.47
C ALA A 40 -16.90 13.41 -7.02
N ASP A 41 -17.82 14.10 -6.32
CA ASP A 41 -17.63 14.57 -4.96
C ASP A 41 -17.66 13.45 -3.91
N LYS A 42 -18.23 12.29 -4.24
CA LYS A 42 -18.26 11.15 -3.31
C LYS A 42 -16.85 10.54 -3.24
N PRO A 43 -16.20 10.49 -2.06
CA PRO A 43 -14.84 9.95 -1.97
C PRO A 43 -14.84 8.43 -2.15
N LEU A 44 -13.76 7.88 -2.73
CA LEU A 44 -13.63 6.43 -2.95
C LEU A 44 -13.71 5.62 -1.65
N SER A 45 -13.22 6.18 -0.54
CA SER A 45 -13.32 5.54 0.77
C SER A 45 -14.77 5.29 1.21
N LYS A 46 -15.74 6.08 0.77
CA LYS A 46 -17.17 5.84 1.05
C LYS A 46 -17.83 4.82 0.13
N LEU A 47 -17.10 4.31 -0.85
CA LEU A 47 -17.61 3.34 -1.82
C LEU A 47 -16.90 2.00 -1.70
N LEU A 48 -15.60 2.03 -1.38
CA LEU A 48 -14.71 0.87 -1.50
C LEU A 48 -14.02 0.48 -0.18
N GLN A 49 -13.98 1.35 0.84
CA GLN A 49 -13.26 1.04 2.06
C GLN A 49 -13.88 -0.16 2.79
N ARG A 50 -13.03 -0.92 3.49
CA ARG A 50 -13.45 -1.99 4.41
C ARG A 50 -14.55 -1.49 5.35
N GLY A 51 -15.60 -2.28 5.52
CA GLY A 51 -16.77 -1.96 6.32
C GLY A 51 -17.94 -1.32 5.55
N GLU A 52 -17.70 -0.79 4.34
CA GLU A 52 -18.77 -0.23 3.50
C GLU A 52 -19.58 -1.31 2.76
N ASP A 53 -19.00 -2.50 2.54
CA ASP A 53 -19.68 -3.64 1.92
C ASP A 53 -19.24 -4.96 2.57
N GLN A 54 -20.09 -5.48 3.46
CA GLN A 54 -19.82 -6.72 4.20
C GLN A 54 -19.66 -7.94 3.29
N GLN A 55 -20.39 -8.00 2.16
CA GLN A 55 -20.29 -9.15 1.25
C GLN A 55 -18.92 -9.15 0.56
N PHE A 56 -18.46 -7.97 0.13
CA PHE A 56 -17.14 -7.84 -0.46
C PHE A 56 -16.03 -8.06 0.57
N ASP A 57 -16.17 -7.58 1.80
CA ASP A 57 -15.21 -7.83 2.88
C ASP A 57 -15.07 -9.33 3.20
N GLN A 58 -16.18 -10.06 3.24
CA GLN A 58 -16.16 -11.52 3.39
C GLN A 58 -15.42 -12.21 2.25
N LEU A 59 -15.58 -11.71 1.02
CA LEU A 59 -14.91 -12.22 -0.16
C LEU A 59 -13.39 -11.99 -0.10
N LEU A 60 -12.97 -10.79 0.31
CA LEU A 60 -11.56 -10.46 0.53
C LEU A 60 -10.95 -11.33 1.65
N SER A 61 -11.67 -11.51 2.76
CA SER A 61 -11.26 -12.38 3.86
C SER A 61 -11.14 -13.85 3.40
N ALA A 62 -12.09 -14.34 2.62
CA ALA A 62 -12.04 -15.68 2.06
C ALA A 62 -10.83 -15.86 1.12
N LEU A 63 -10.54 -14.89 0.25
CA LEU A 63 -9.33 -14.92 -0.58
C LEU A 63 -8.05 -14.96 0.29
N GLY A 64 -8.01 -14.15 1.35
CA GLY A 64 -6.92 -14.16 2.32
C GLY A 64 -6.75 -15.52 3.00
N ASN A 65 -7.83 -16.17 3.43
CA ASN A 65 -7.76 -17.48 4.09
C ASN A 65 -7.28 -18.57 3.13
N VAL A 66 -7.81 -18.63 1.91
CA VAL A 66 -7.39 -19.70 0.97
C VAL A 66 -5.98 -19.46 0.42
N ALA A 67 -5.47 -18.22 0.46
CA ALA A 67 -4.08 -17.93 0.10
C ALA A 67 -3.08 -18.74 0.94
N GLU A 68 -3.42 -19.16 2.16
CA GLU A 68 -2.58 -20.05 2.97
C GLU A 68 -2.16 -21.32 2.21
N HIS A 69 -2.99 -21.81 1.29
CA HIS A 69 -2.72 -23.04 0.54
C HIS A 69 -2.26 -22.80 -0.91
N CYS A 70 -2.50 -21.63 -1.48
CA CYS A 70 -2.23 -21.37 -2.91
C CYS A 70 -1.84 -19.92 -3.23
N LEU A 71 -1.18 -19.22 -2.29
CA LEU A 71 -0.79 -17.82 -2.44
C LEU A 71 -0.08 -17.49 -3.76
N PRO A 72 0.92 -18.27 -4.25
CA PRO A 72 1.62 -17.90 -5.47
C PRO A 72 0.70 -17.85 -6.68
N SER A 73 -0.15 -18.88 -6.84
CA SER A 73 -1.14 -18.94 -7.91
C SER A 73 -2.14 -17.79 -7.79
N LEU A 74 -2.64 -17.52 -6.58
CA LEU A 74 -3.59 -16.45 -6.35
C LEU A 74 -3.00 -15.06 -6.63
N LEU A 75 -1.75 -14.81 -6.23
CA LEU A 75 -1.04 -13.56 -6.54
C LEU A 75 -0.80 -13.41 -8.05
N HIS A 76 -0.41 -14.49 -8.75
CA HIS A 76 -0.27 -14.45 -10.20
C HIS A 76 -1.59 -14.09 -10.89
N THR A 77 -2.69 -14.70 -10.47
CA THR A 77 -4.02 -14.42 -11.01
C THR A 77 -4.49 -13.00 -10.68
N LEU A 78 -4.28 -12.52 -9.46
CA LEU A 78 -4.62 -11.16 -9.05
C LEU A 78 -3.81 -10.10 -9.82
N LEU A 79 -2.51 -10.32 -9.99
CA LEU A 79 -1.65 -9.46 -10.81
C LEU A 79 -2.06 -9.47 -12.29
N ALA A 80 -2.50 -10.62 -12.81
CA ALA A 80 -3.02 -10.71 -14.17
C ALA A 80 -4.36 -9.97 -14.32
N TRP A 81 -5.25 -10.08 -13.34
CA TRP A 81 -6.50 -9.33 -13.29
C TRP A 81 -6.23 -7.82 -13.24
N HIS A 82 -5.32 -7.35 -12.38
CA HIS A 82 -4.93 -5.94 -12.30
C HIS A 82 -4.41 -5.40 -13.64
N ARG A 83 -3.47 -6.11 -14.28
CA ARG A 83 -2.97 -5.72 -15.62
C ARG A 83 -4.07 -5.69 -16.68
N ARG A 84 -5.01 -6.63 -16.63
CA ARG A 84 -6.15 -6.66 -17.56
C ARG A 84 -7.08 -5.47 -17.32
N GLN A 85 -7.38 -5.14 -16.07
CA GLN A 85 -8.25 -4.01 -15.72
C GLN A 85 -7.67 -2.67 -16.17
N LEU A 86 -6.35 -2.54 -16.26
CA LEU A 86 -5.66 -1.36 -16.78
C LEU A 86 -5.44 -1.37 -18.31
N SER A 87 -5.99 -2.36 -19.03
CA SER A 87 -5.87 -2.41 -20.49
C SER A 87 -6.89 -1.52 -21.19
N ASP A 88 -6.51 -0.96 -22.35
CA ASP A 88 -7.39 -0.13 -23.19
C ASP A 88 -8.72 -0.82 -23.54
N ALA A 89 -8.69 -2.14 -23.70
CA ALA A 89 -9.87 -2.93 -24.01
C ALA A 89 -10.91 -2.88 -22.88
N GLU A 90 -10.47 -3.06 -21.63
CA GLU A 90 -11.36 -3.07 -20.47
C GLU A 90 -11.84 -1.65 -20.13
N ILE A 91 -10.95 -0.66 -20.24
CA ILE A 91 -11.31 0.77 -20.12
C ILE A 91 -12.42 1.13 -21.11
N LYS A 92 -12.27 0.74 -22.38
CA LYS A 92 -13.28 1.00 -23.43
C LYS A 92 -14.59 0.27 -23.17
N ASN A 93 -14.55 -0.93 -22.58
CA ASN A 93 -15.76 -1.67 -22.22
C ASN A 93 -16.56 -0.95 -21.13
N ASP A 94 -15.88 -0.47 -20.09
CA ASP A 94 -16.55 0.22 -18.98
C ASP A 94 -17.11 1.57 -19.39
N LEU A 95 -16.40 2.32 -20.23
CA LEU A 95 -16.93 3.55 -20.84
C LEU A 95 -18.23 3.29 -21.62
N LYS A 96 -18.27 2.23 -22.44
CA LYS A 96 -19.49 1.85 -23.18
C LYS A 96 -20.63 1.41 -22.26
N ARG A 97 -20.34 0.78 -21.12
CA ARG A 97 -21.36 0.42 -20.12
C ARG A 97 -21.92 1.67 -19.46
N MET A 98 -21.06 2.60 -19.06
CA MET A 98 -21.46 3.89 -18.50
C MET A 98 -22.35 4.69 -19.45
N GLU A 99 -21.99 4.79 -20.74
CA GLU A 99 -22.79 5.48 -21.76
C GLU A 99 -24.21 4.90 -21.94
N LYS A 100 -24.40 3.62 -21.63
CA LYS A 100 -25.74 2.99 -21.66
C LYS A 100 -26.55 3.28 -20.41
N SER A 101 -25.89 3.39 -19.26
CA SER A 101 -26.51 3.59 -17.95
C SER A 101 -26.84 5.06 -17.68
N VAL A 102 -26.00 5.99 -18.14
CA VAL A 102 -26.27 7.42 -18.13
C VAL A 102 -27.02 7.75 -19.42
N ASN A 103 -28.27 8.23 -19.32
CA ASN A 103 -29.10 8.61 -20.49
C ASN A 103 -28.24 9.25 -21.60
N ALA A 104 -28.30 8.68 -22.82
CA ALA A 104 -27.42 8.90 -23.97
C ALA A 104 -27.29 10.35 -24.51
N ASN A 105 -27.77 11.34 -23.77
CA ASN A 105 -27.81 12.75 -24.15
C ASN A 105 -26.69 13.61 -23.53
N LYS A 106 -25.81 13.04 -22.69
CA LYS A 106 -24.68 13.78 -22.11
C LYS A 106 -23.34 13.28 -22.66
N THR A 107 -22.88 13.92 -23.75
CA THR A 107 -21.50 13.77 -24.22
C THR A 107 -20.57 14.41 -23.19
N LEU A 108 -19.72 13.61 -22.55
CA LEU A 108 -18.68 14.12 -21.66
C LEU A 108 -17.66 14.91 -22.47
N ASN A 109 -17.24 16.06 -21.94
CA ASN A 109 -16.10 16.76 -22.53
C ASN A 109 -14.78 16.02 -22.24
N SER A 110 -13.70 16.39 -22.92
CA SER A 110 -12.40 15.72 -22.78
C SER A 110 -11.88 15.70 -21.33
N GLN A 111 -12.11 16.77 -20.57
CA GLN A 111 -11.63 16.89 -19.19
C GLN A 111 -12.45 16.02 -18.22
N GLU A 112 -13.77 15.95 -18.43
CA GLU A 112 -14.65 15.07 -17.66
C GLU A 112 -14.33 13.59 -17.95
N LEU A 113 -14.02 13.26 -19.20
CA LEU A 113 -13.60 11.91 -19.57
C LEU A 113 -12.27 11.53 -18.90
N ASP A 114 -11.24 12.39 -18.99
CA ASP A 114 -9.95 12.17 -18.32
C ASP A 114 -10.11 12.00 -16.81
N PHE A 115 -10.98 12.81 -16.19
CA PHE A 115 -11.29 12.70 -14.78
C PHE A 115 -11.94 11.34 -14.43
N GLN A 116 -12.92 10.91 -15.23
CA GLN A 116 -13.59 9.62 -15.03
C GLN A 116 -12.65 8.43 -15.22
N LEU A 117 -11.74 8.51 -16.19
CA LEU A 117 -10.71 7.50 -16.41
C LEU A 117 -9.79 7.38 -15.19
N GLN A 118 -9.30 8.49 -14.67
CA GLN A 118 -8.47 8.49 -13.45
C GLN A 118 -9.22 7.94 -12.24
N ARG A 119 -10.52 8.22 -12.12
CA ARG A 119 -11.37 7.70 -11.04
C ARG A 119 -11.58 6.19 -11.15
N ARG A 120 -11.76 5.68 -12.38
CA ARG A 120 -11.82 4.24 -12.67
C ARG A 120 -10.51 3.54 -12.30
N GLU A 121 -9.38 4.08 -12.76
CA GLU A 121 -8.06 3.54 -12.43
C GLU A 121 -7.82 3.52 -10.92
N ALA A 122 -8.18 4.60 -10.22
CA ALA A 122 -8.10 4.63 -8.77
C ALA A 122 -8.98 3.56 -8.11
N ALA A 123 -10.19 3.28 -8.62
CA ALA A 123 -11.04 2.20 -8.11
C ALA A 123 -10.39 0.81 -8.27
N VAL A 124 -9.78 0.56 -9.44
CA VAL A 124 -9.05 -0.68 -9.73
C VAL A 124 -7.89 -0.84 -8.75
N GLU A 125 -7.06 0.20 -8.60
CA GLU A 125 -5.92 0.20 -7.67
C GLU A 125 -6.37 -0.02 -6.21
N PHE A 126 -7.47 0.60 -5.81
CA PHE A 126 -8.02 0.48 -4.47
C PHE A 126 -8.40 -0.98 -4.16
N ILE A 127 -9.23 -1.58 -5.02
CA ILE A 127 -9.70 -2.96 -4.87
C ILE A 127 -8.51 -3.93 -4.91
N PHE A 128 -7.57 -3.71 -5.82
CA PHE A 128 -6.35 -4.50 -5.92
C PHE A 128 -5.54 -4.46 -4.61
N CYS A 129 -5.34 -3.29 -4.02
CA CYS A 129 -4.64 -3.16 -2.75
C CYS A 129 -5.36 -3.87 -1.61
N LEU A 130 -6.69 -3.74 -1.51
CA LEU A 130 -7.47 -4.45 -0.48
C LEU A 130 -7.29 -5.97 -0.56
N ALA A 131 -7.36 -6.53 -1.77
CA ALA A 131 -7.14 -7.96 -1.99
C ALA A 131 -5.69 -8.36 -1.68
N LEU A 132 -4.71 -7.59 -2.14
CA LEU A 132 -3.30 -7.84 -1.83
C LEU A 132 -3.03 -7.86 -0.33
N ILE A 133 -3.60 -6.92 0.43
CA ILE A 133 -3.39 -6.83 1.88
C ILE A 133 -3.88 -8.10 2.57
N GLU A 134 -5.04 -8.63 2.20
CA GLU A 134 -5.54 -9.88 2.79
C GLU A 134 -4.70 -11.11 2.39
N ILE A 135 -4.31 -11.19 1.10
CA ILE A 135 -3.53 -12.32 0.57
C ILE A 135 -2.11 -12.35 1.15
N LEU A 136 -1.45 -11.19 1.25
CA LEU A 136 -0.06 -11.11 1.69
C LEU A 136 0.14 -11.44 3.17
N LYS A 137 -0.91 -11.43 3.99
CA LYS A 137 -0.85 -11.93 5.38
C LYS A 137 -0.41 -13.40 5.45
N GLN A 138 -0.68 -14.17 4.40
CA GLN A 138 -0.30 -15.59 4.33
C GLN A 138 1.10 -15.84 3.76
N LEU A 139 1.83 -14.79 3.38
CA LEU A 139 3.19 -14.92 2.83
C LEU A 139 4.20 -15.64 3.75
N PRO A 140 4.10 -15.61 5.11
CA PRO A 140 4.97 -16.42 5.98
C PRO A 140 4.91 -17.93 5.69
N PHE A 141 3.76 -18.44 5.23
CA PHE A 141 3.58 -19.87 4.90
C PHE A 141 4.17 -20.26 3.55
N HIS A 142 4.60 -19.29 2.74
CA HIS A 142 5.11 -19.49 1.37
C HIS A 142 6.52 -18.91 1.24
N PRO A 143 7.57 -19.64 1.68
CA PRO A 143 8.95 -19.18 1.52
C PRO A 143 9.35 -19.07 0.04
N GLY A 144 10.20 -18.10 -0.29
CA GLY A 144 10.62 -17.79 -1.66
C GLY A 144 9.68 -16.83 -2.38
N HIS A 145 9.51 -17.05 -3.70
CA HIS A 145 8.73 -16.21 -4.61
C HIS A 145 9.22 -14.74 -4.71
N GLU A 146 10.53 -14.55 -4.68
CA GLU A 146 11.17 -13.22 -4.72
C GLU A 146 10.76 -12.38 -5.95
N ASP A 147 10.41 -13.01 -7.08
CA ASP A 147 9.92 -12.30 -8.26
C ASP A 147 8.55 -11.67 -8.05
N LEU A 148 7.65 -12.35 -7.31
CA LEU A 148 6.34 -11.81 -6.92
C LEU A 148 6.51 -10.66 -5.93
N VAL A 149 7.36 -10.86 -4.91
CA VAL A 149 7.71 -9.83 -3.92
C VAL A 149 8.22 -8.58 -4.62
N ARG A 150 9.22 -8.73 -5.50
CA ARG A 150 9.79 -7.62 -6.28
C ARG A 150 8.76 -6.96 -7.18
N SER A 151 7.86 -7.72 -7.79
CA SER A 151 6.78 -7.16 -8.63
C SER A 151 5.84 -6.26 -7.81
N ILE A 152 5.47 -6.68 -6.61
CA ILE A 152 4.61 -5.92 -5.70
C ILE A 152 5.34 -4.68 -5.17
N GLU A 153 6.60 -4.82 -4.76
CA GLU A 153 7.45 -3.68 -4.39
C GLU A 153 7.54 -2.65 -5.53
N ASN A 154 7.76 -3.12 -6.77
CA ASN A 154 7.83 -2.23 -7.93
C ASN A 154 6.51 -1.48 -8.19
N LEU A 155 5.36 -2.10 -7.91
CA LEU A 155 4.07 -1.42 -8.00
C LEU A 155 3.97 -0.34 -6.90
N ALA A 156 4.16 -0.71 -5.63
CA ALA A 156 4.04 0.22 -4.52
C ALA A 156 4.98 1.42 -4.64
N PHE A 157 6.27 1.18 -4.93
CA PHE A 157 7.26 2.25 -5.03
C PHE A 157 7.03 3.20 -6.22
N LYS A 158 6.27 2.79 -7.24
CA LYS A 158 5.81 3.75 -8.28
C LYS A 158 4.80 4.75 -7.71
N HIS A 159 3.95 4.33 -6.79
CA HIS A 159 2.97 5.20 -6.13
C HIS A 159 3.60 6.12 -5.07
N PHE A 160 4.79 5.80 -4.57
CA PHE A 160 5.53 6.68 -3.65
C PHE A 160 6.36 7.76 -4.34
N LYS A 161 6.46 7.74 -5.67
CA LYS A 161 7.15 8.79 -6.42
C LYS A 161 6.31 10.07 -6.40
N TYR A 162 6.92 11.16 -5.98
CA TYR A 162 6.32 12.48 -6.06
C TYR A 162 6.02 12.84 -7.53
N LYS A 163 4.85 13.43 -7.76
CA LYS A 163 4.41 13.92 -9.07
C LYS A 163 4.16 15.42 -8.96
N GLU A 164 4.81 16.20 -9.81
CA GLU A 164 4.61 17.65 -9.84
C GLU A 164 3.18 18.01 -10.25
N GLY A 165 2.65 19.10 -9.70
CA GLY A 165 1.29 19.57 -10.00
C GLY A 165 0.18 18.74 -9.37
N LEU A 166 0.49 17.75 -8.52
CA LEU A 166 -0.51 16.91 -7.87
C LEU A 166 -1.55 17.74 -7.10
N GLN A 167 -1.15 18.82 -6.42
CA GLN A 167 -2.07 19.67 -5.64
C GLN A 167 -3.15 20.35 -6.51
N ASN A 168 -2.87 20.57 -7.80
CA ASN A 168 -3.82 21.15 -8.74
C ASN A 168 -4.61 20.07 -9.51
N ASN A 169 -4.34 18.79 -9.26
CA ASN A 169 -5.04 17.69 -9.89
C ASN A 169 -6.39 17.46 -9.17
N PRO A 170 -7.53 17.50 -9.89
CA PRO A 170 -8.85 17.22 -9.29
C PRO A 170 -8.94 15.85 -8.58
N ASN A 171 -8.08 14.89 -8.94
CA ASN A 171 -7.98 13.56 -8.35
C ASN A 171 -6.86 13.42 -7.30
N ALA A 172 -6.23 14.51 -6.84
CA ALA A 172 -5.14 14.47 -5.87
C ALA A 172 -5.47 13.62 -4.63
N HIS A 173 -6.68 13.78 -4.09
CA HIS A 173 -7.15 13.03 -2.93
C HIS A 173 -7.15 11.52 -3.18
N ASN A 174 -7.65 11.09 -4.34
CA ASN A 174 -7.67 9.68 -4.73
C ASN A 174 -6.25 9.15 -4.86
N ILE A 175 -5.33 9.91 -5.47
CA ILE A 175 -3.94 9.49 -5.63
C ILE A 175 -3.26 9.30 -4.27
N HIS A 176 -3.46 10.22 -3.32
CA HIS A 176 -2.93 10.07 -1.96
C HIS A 176 -3.52 8.85 -1.24
N MET A 177 -4.83 8.61 -1.38
CA MET A 177 -5.49 7.45 -0.80
C MET A 177 -4.95 6.13 -1.38
N ILE A 178 -4.69 6.07 -2.68
CA ILE A 178 -4.06 4.90 -3.31
C ILE A 178 -2.61 4.72 -2.82
N ALA A 179 -1.84 5.80 -2.70
CA ALA A 179 -0.50 5.72 -2.14
C ALA A 179 -0.51 5.20 -0.69
N ASP A 180 -1.51 5.59 0.11
CA ASP A 180 -1.70 5.09 1.47
C ASP A 180 -2.02 3.59 1.50
N LEU A 181 -2.89 3.11 0.60
CA LEU A 181 -3.17 1.67 0.50
C LEU A 181 -1.92 0.89 0.08
N TYR A 182 -1.11 1.40 -0.84
CA TYR A 182 0.17 0.79 -1.20
C TYR A 182 1.19 0.83 -0.05
N ALA A 183 1.16 1.85 0.80
CA ALA A 183 1.95 1.88 2.03
C ALA A 183 1.50 0.77 2.99
N GLU A 184 0.19 0.50 3.10
CA GLU A 184 -0.34 -0.63 3.88
C GLU A 184 0.10 -1.99 3.30
N VAL A 185 0.05 -2.14 1.96
CA VAL A 185 0.59 -3.32 1.26
C VAL A 185 2.06 -3.57 1.63
N ILE A 186 2.89 -2.52 1.60
CA ILE A 186 4.30 -2.62 1.99
C ILE A 186 4.46 -2.94 3.48
N GLY A 187 3.63 -2.36 4.34
CA GLY A 187 3.61 -2.67 5.77
C GLY A 187 3.36 -4.15 6.06
N VAL A 188 2.37 -4.75 5.38
CA VAL A 188 2.07 -6.19 5.48
C VAL A 188 3.18 -7.04 4.87
N LEU A 189 3.69 -6.67 3.68
CA LEU A 189 4.78 -7.38 3.02
C LEU A 189 6.04 -7.41 3.90
N ALA A 190 6.34 -6.31 4.59
CA ALA A 190 7.49 -6.20 5.48
C ALA A 190 7.42 -7.18 6.66
N GLN A 191 6.23 -7.65 7.09
CA GLN A 191 6.12 -8.68 8.14
C GLN A 191 6.78 -10.00 7.77
N SER A 192 6.91 -10.29 6.48
CA SER A 192 7.47 -11.55 5.96
C SER A 192 8.74 -11.36 5.15
N ARG A 193 8.96 -10.16 4.60
CA ARG A 193 10.05 -9.84 3.66
C ARG A 193 10.74 -8.53 4.02
N PHE A 194 10.92 -8.29 5.32
CA PHE A 194 11.51 -7.06 5.85
C PHE A 194 12.83 -6.66 5.17
N SER A 195 13.76 -7.61 5.01
CA SER A 195 15.07 -7.33 4.40
C SER A 195 14.98 -6.80 2.96
N SER A 196 14.02 -7.31 2.17
CA SER A 196 13.79 -6.84 0.80
C SER A 196 13.23 -5.42 0.79
N VAL A 197 12.16 -5.18 1.56
CA VAL A 197 11.53 -3.87 1.70
C VAL A 197 12.51 -2.82 2.21
N ARG A 198 13.27 -3.13 3.27
CA ARG A 198 14.31 -2.27 3.83
C ARG A 198 15.36 -1.92 2.79
N LYS A 199 15.90 -2.92 2.08
CA LYS A 199 16.92 -2.70 1.06
C LYS A 199 16.40 -1.79 -0.06
N ARG A 200 15.17 -2.03 -0.52
CA ARG A 200 14.51 -1.22 -1.55
C ARG A 200 14.32 0.22 -1.09
N PHE A 201 13.75 0.43 0.09
CA PHE A 201 13.54 1.75 0.69
C PHE A 201 14.84 2.52 0.88
N MET A 202 15.85 1.90 1.51
CA MET A 202 17.14 2.56 1.76
C MET A 202 17.88 2.91 0.47
N SER A 203 17.73 2.10 -0.59
CA SER A 203 18.27 2.39 -1.91
C SER A 203 17.64 3.64 -2.53
N GLU A 204 16.30 3.71 -2.54
CA GLU A 204 15.55 4.86 -3.08
C GLU A 204 15.84 6.13 -2.27
N LEU A 205 15.89 6.03 -0.94
CA LEU A 205 16.21 7.16 -0.06
C LEU A 205 17.64 7.65 -0.31
N LYS A 206 18.60 6.74 -0.45
CA LYS A 206 19.98 7.09 -0.79
C LYS A 206 20.07 7.80 -2.14
N GLU A 207 19.34 7.31 -3.15
CA GLU A 207 19.31 7.96 -4.47
C GLU A 207 18.79 9.40 -4.36
N LEU A 208 17.66 9.62 -3.66
CA LEU A 208 17.11 10.96 -3.47
C LEU A 208 18.04 11.89 -2.69
N ARG A 209 18.76 11.37 -1.69
CA ARG A 209 19.76 12.14 -0.92
C ARG A 209 20.96 12.61 -1.75
N THR A 210 21.27 11.93 -2.86
CA THR A 210 22.37 12.34 -3.76
C THR A 210 21.97 13.45 -4.74
N LYS A 211 20.67 13.73 -4.88
CA LYS A 211 20.15 14.79 -5.76
C LYS A 211 20.32 16.15 -5.11
N GLU A 212 20.36 17.20 -5.93
CA GLU A 212 20.46 18.57 -5.45
C GLU A 212 19.24 18.92 -4.54
N PRO A 213 19.46 19.55 -3.38
CA PRO A 213 18.39 20.01 -2.52
C PRO A 213 17.47 20.99 -3.26
N SER A 214 16.21 20.63 -3.40
CA SER A 214 15.18 21.44 -4.05
C SER A 214 13.82 21.11 -3.46
N PRO A 215 12.79 21.97 -3.62
CA PRO A 215 11.43 21.65 -3.18
C PRO A 215 10.92 20.31 -3.75
N HIS A 216 11.27 19.99 -5.01
CA HIS A 216 10.93 18.71 -5.63
C HIS A 216 11.59 17.53 -4.92
N THR A 217 12.89 17.62 -4.63
CA THR A 217 13.64 16.59 -3.90
C THR A 217 13.08 16.40 -2.49
N THR A 218 12.76 17.49 -1.79
CA THR A 218 12.13 17.46 -0.46
C THR A 218 10.79 16.72 -0.50
N GLN A 219 9.89 17.05 -1.43
CA GLN A 219 8.61 16.35 -1.57
C GLN A 219 8.76 14.89 -2.00
N SER A 220 9.76 14.57 -2.81
CA SER A 220 10.09 13.19 -3.19
C SER A 220 10.51 12.35 -1.99
N ILE A 221 11.35 12.91 -1.11
CA ILE A 221 11.78 12.23 0.12
C ILE A 221 10.57 12.06 1.05
N ILE A 222 9.77 13.10 1.26
CA ILE A 222 8.56 13.02 2.11
C ILE A 222 7.59 11.94 1.57
N SER A 223 7.34 11.90 0.27
CA SER A 223 6.46 10.90 -0.35
C SER A 223 6.98 9.48 -0.15
N LEU A 224 8.29 9.28 -0.26
CA LEU A 224 8.93 7.99 0.04
C LEU A 224 8.79 7.59 1.51
N LEU A 225 9.00 8.53 2.45
CA LEU A 225 8.84 8.29 3.88
C LEU A 225 7.41 7.86 4.23
N MET A 226 6.41 8.52 3.64
CA MET A 226 4.99 8.16 3.83
C MET A 226 4.67 6.75 3.35
N GLY A 227 5.40 6.25 2.34
CA GLY A 227 5.29 4.85 1.88
C GLY A 227 5.62 3.79 2.93
N MET A 228 6.31 4.17 4.02
CA MET A 228 6.68 3.28 5.13
C MET A 228 5.81 3.45 6.38
N LYS A 229 4.79 4.31 6.37
CA LYS A 229 4.02 4.68 7.58
C LYS A 229 3.30 3.50 8.26
N PHE A 230 2.97 2.46 7.50
CA PHE A 230 2.33 1.24 8.02
C PHE A 230 3.33 0.14 8.37
N PHE A 231 4.64 0.43 8.37
CA PHE A 231 5.61 -0.49 8.92
C PHE A 231 5.30 -0.79 10.39
N ARG A 232 5.33 -2.06 10.76
CA ARG A 232 5.10 -2.53 12.13
C ARG A 232 6.27 -3.38 12.56
N VAL A 233 6.87 -3.04 13.69
CA VAL A 233 7.95 -3.82 14.30
C VAL A 233 7.38 -5.16 14.74
N LYS A 234 8.02 -6.23 14.30
CA LYS A 234 7.69 -7.59 14.75
C LYS A 234 8.42 -7.84 16.07
N MET A 235 7.65 -8.15 17.12
CA MET A 235 8.18 -8.31 18.48
C MET A 235 8.97 -9.61 18.67
N VAL A 236 8.64 -10.65 17.89
CA VAL A 236 9.28 -11.96 17.97
C VAL A 236 9.48 -12.55 16.57
N PRO A 237 10.58 -13.27 16.32
CA PRO A 237 11.68 -13.54 17.24
C PRO A 237 12.60 -12.30 17.41
N ILE A 238 13.50 -12.33 18.41
CA ILE A 238 14.30 -11.16 18.81
C ILE A 238 15.17 -10.62 17.68
N GLU A 239 15.64 -11.48 16.77
CA GLU A 239 16.46 -11.10 15.63
C GLU A 239 15.71 -10.19 14.66
N GLU A 240 14.41 -10.43 14.47
CA GLU A 240 13.56 -9.58 13.61
C GLU A 240 13.24 -8.24 14.28
N PHE A 241 13.08 -8.26 15.61
CA PHE A 241 12.92 -7.06 16.42
C PHE A 241 14.17 -6.17 16.34
N GLU A 242 15.34 -6.74 16.58
CA GLU A 242 16.63 -6.04 16.49
C GLU A 242 16.88 -5.52 15.08
N ALA A 243 16.58 -6.30 14.03
CA ALA A 243 16.70 -5.85 12.65
C ALA A 243 15.80 -4.63 12.35
N SER A 244 14.58 -4.61 12.91
CA SER A 244 13.66 -3.48 12.81
C SER A 244 14.22 -2.23 13.49
N PHE A 245 14.80 -2.38 14.68
CA PHE A 245 15.43 -1.26 15.40
C PHE A 245 16.74 -0.81 14.75
N GLN A 246 17.48 -1.69 14.09
CA GLN A 246 18.64 -1.31 13.28
C GLN A 246 18.23 -0.39 12.12
N PHE A 247 17.11 -0.72 11.44
CA PHE A 247 16.53 0.16 10.42
C PHE A 247 16.09 1.50 11.02
N MET A 248 15.39 1.50 12.15
CA MET A 248 15.01 2.72 12.86
C MET A 248 16.23 3.57 13.20
N HIS A 249 17.33 2.94 13.63
CA HIS A 249 18.58 3.63 13.97
C HIS A 249 19.24 4.28 12.75
N GLU A 250 19.23 3.64 11.57
CA GLU A 250 19.70 4.25 10.31
C GLU A 250 18.84 5.47 9.92
N CYS A 251 17.52 5.37 10.08
CA CYS A 251 16.63 6.51 9.92
C CYS A 251 16.91 7.60 10.98
N GLY A 252 17.19 7.23 12.21
CA GLY A 252 17.53 8.16 13.31
C GLY A 252 18.80 8.94 13.04
N GLN A 253 19.85 8.27 12.53
CA GLN A 253 21.07 8.94 12.07
C GLN A 253 20.77 9.96 10.97
N TYR A 254 19.97 9.56 9.98
CA TYR A 254 19.53 10.49 8.93
C TYR A 254 18.76 11.69 9.52
N PHE A 255 17.87 11.47 10.50
CA PHE A 255 17.13 12.53 11.19
C PHE A 255 18.04 13.58 11.84
N LEU A 256 19.16 13.14 12.44
CA LEU A 256 20.13 14.04 13.06
C LEU A 256 20.89 14.87 12.01
N GLU A 257 21.17 14.30 10.83
CA GLU A 257 21.85 14.96 9.71
C GLU A 257 20.98 15.99 8.97
N LEU A 258 19.65 15.88 9.07
CA LEU A 258 18.70 16.69 8.33
C LEU A 258 18.75 18.18 8.70
N LYS A 259 18.96 19.02 7.68
CA LYS A 259 18.81 20.48 7.74
C LYS A 259 17.41 20.96 7.31
N ASP A 260 16.78 20.23 6.39
CA ASP A 260 15.43 20.52 5.91
C ASP A 260 14.40 20.14 6.98
N LYS A 261 13.64 21.14 7.45
CA LYS A 261 12.65 20.98 8.51
C LYS A 261 11.47 20.10 8.09
N ASP A 262 11.09 20.10 6.81
CA ASP A 262 9.88 19.44 6.34
C ASP A 262 10.15 17.93 6.20
N ILE A 263 11.35 17.56 5.73
CA ILE A 263 11.82 16.16 5.79
C ILE A 263 11.95 15.70 7.24
N LYS A 264 12.49 16.55 8.12
CA LYS A 264 12.66 16.23 9.54
C LYS A 264 11.32 15.99 10.22
N HIS A 265 10.30 16.78 9.90
CA HIS A 265 8.93 16.62 10.38
C HIS A 265 8.28 15.34 9.87
N ALA A 266 8.41 15.03 8.57
CA ALA A 266 7.90 13.79 8.00
C ALA A 266 8.53 12.54 8.65
N LEU A 267 9.84 12.59 8.89
CA LEU A 267 10.56 11.48 9.52
C LEU A 267 10.20 11.31 11.01
N ALA A 268 9.96 12.42 11.73
CA ALA A 268 9.42 12.35 13.08
C ALA A 268 8.02 11.70 13.12
N GLY A 269 7.14 12.11 12.20
CA GLY A 269 5.82 11.49 12.04
C GLY A 269 5.92 9.99 11.77
N LEU A 270 6.83 9.57 10.88
CA LEU A 270 7.09 8.15 10.62
C LEU A 270 7.54 7.39 11.88
N PHE A 271 8.41 7.98 12.70
CA PHE A 271 8.81 7.35 13.96
C PHE A 271 7.63 7.20 14.92
N VAL A 272 6.76 8.20 15.05
CA VAL A 272 5.55 8.11 15.89
C VAL A 272 4.66 6.96 15.41
N GLU A 273 4.38 6.90 14.10
CA GLU A 273 3.55 5.84 13.52
C GLU A 273 4.08 4.44 13.82
N ILE A 274 5.40 4.26 13.83
CA ILE A 274 6.06 2.97 14.10
C ILE A 274 6.14 2.67 15.60
N LEU A 275 6.46 3.66 16.44
CA LEU A 275 6.75 3.47 17.86
C LEU A 275 5.51 3.39 18.73
N VAL A 276 4.40 4.04 18.36
CA VAL A 276 3.14 4.02 19.14
C VAL A 276 2.63 2.58 19.35
N PRO A 277 2.52 1.73 18.30
CA PRO A 277 2.15 0.32 18.48
C PRO A 277 3.14 -0.47 19.33
N VAL A 278 4.45 -0.16 19.23
CA VAL A 278 5.51 -0.82 20.02
C VAL A 278 5.35 -0.47 21.50
N ALA A 279 5.17 0.80 21.83
CA ALA A 279 4.97 1.25 23.21
C ALA A 279 3.74 0.61 23.86
N ALA A 280 2.68 0.34 23.09
CA ALA A 280 1.49 -0.36 23.58
C ALA A 280 1.76 -1.85 23.90
N ALA A 281 2.69 -2.49 23.18
CA ALA A 281 3.04 -3.90 23.31
C ALA A 281 4.14 -4.16 24.36
N VAL A 282 5.09 -3.22 24.54
CA VAL A 282 6.22 -3.35 25.47
C VAL A 282 5.77 -3.11 26.91
N LYS A 283 5.11 -4.11 27.52
CA LYS A 283 4.80 -4.11 28.97
C LYS A 283 5.82 -4.87 29.81
N ASN A 284 6.59 -5.81 29.21
CA ASN A 284 7.49 -6.72 29.94
C ASN A 284 8.95 -6.76 29.44
N GLU A 285 9.30 -6.09 28.33
CA GLU A 285 10.61 -6.20 27.67
C GLU A 285 11.38 -4.87 27.62
N VAL A 286 11.23 -4.01 28.63
CA VAL A 286 11.76 -2.63 28.60
C VAL A 286 13.30 -2.54 28.72
N ASN A 287 14.01 -3.68 28.68
CA ASN A 287 15.48 -3.76 28.76
C ASN A 287 16.11 -4.30 27.47
N VAL A 288 15.50 -4.11 26.30
CA VAL A 288 16.18 -4.43 25.04
C VAL A 288 17.16 -3.32 24.65
N PRO A 289 18.48 -3.59 24.57
CA PRO A 289 19.50 -2.56 24.34
C PRO A 289 19.27 -1.72 23.09
N CYS A 290 18.75 -2.29 22.00
CA CYS A 290 18.52 -1.56 20.76
C CYS A 290 17.47 -0.45 20.89
N VAL A 291 16.43 -0.64 21.72
CA VAL A 291 15.41 0.37 22.01
C VAL A 291 16.04 1.51 22.80
N LYS A 292 16.78 1.17 23.86
CA LYS A 292 17.48 2.15 24.69
C LYS A 292 18.43 3.00 23.85
N ASN A 293 19.26 2.37 23.03
CA ASN A 293 20.22 3.06 22.16
C ASN A 293 19.51 4.01 21.18
N PHE A 294 18.39 3.57 20.60
CA PHE A 294 17.60 4.41 19.69
C PHE A 294 16.95 5.61 20.41
N VAL A 295 16.42 5.40 21.62
CA VAL A 295 15.88 6.50 22.45
C VAL A 295 16.99 7.49 22.82
N GLU A 296 18.14 7.01 23.31
CA GLU A 296 19.28 7.84 23.67
C GLU A 296 19.81 8.66 22.46
N LEU A 297 19.77 8.08 21.25
CA LEU A 297 20.16 8.76 20.01
C LEU A 297 19.31 10.02 19.73
N LEU A 298 18.01 9.96 19.99
CA LEU A 298 17.06 11.01 19.56
C LEU A 298 16.64 11.95 20.70
N TYR A 299 16.60 11.45 21.94
CA TYR A 299 15.91 12.09 23.07
C TYR A 299 16.28 13.56 23.27
N THR A 300 17.57 13.90 23.35
CA THR A 300 18.00 15.28 23.62
C THR A 300 17.54 16.23 22.52
N GLN A 301 17.70 15.84 21.25
CA GLN A 301 17.36 16.71 20.13
C GLN A 301 15.84 16.85 19.95
N THR A 302 15.08 15.78 20.13
CA THR A 302 13.61 15.81 20.03
C THR A 302 13.01 16.60 21.18
N LEU A 303 13.51 16.41 22.42
CA LEU A 303 13.10 17.17 23.59
C LEU A 303 13.34 18.67 23.38
N ASP A 304 14.56 19.07 23.04
CA ASP A 304 14.90 20.48 22.81
C ASP A 304 14.05 21.11 21.71
N ALA A 305 13.84 20.39 20.60
CA ALA A 305 13.07 20.90 19.48
C ALA A 305 11.55 20.94 19.77
N SER A 306 11.03 20.05 20.62
CA SER A 306 9.61 20.05 21.05
C SER A 306 9.24 21.29 21.87
N THR A 307 10.20 21.87 22.60
CA THR A 307 9.97 23.11 23.37
C THR A 307 9.68 24.31 22.45
N LYS A 308 10.20 24.28 21.21
CA LYS A 308 10.05 25.35 20.21
C LYS A 308 8.69 25.25 19.52
N SER A 309 7.88 26.31 19.65
CA SER A 309 6.50 26.37 19.10
C SER A 309 6.39 25.94 17.64
N LYS A 310 7.35 26.34 16.78
CA LYS A 310 7.40 25.98 15.35
C LYS A 310 7.49 24.47 15.07
N HIS A 311 8.10 23.70 15.96
CA HIS A 311 8.36 22.27 15.74
C HIS A 311 7.54 21.36 16.67
N ARG A 312 6.93 21.94 17.72
CA ARG A 312 6.19 21.20 18.74
C ARG A 312 5.16 20.23 18.17
N LEU A 313 4.30 20.66 17.25
CA LEU A 313 3.23 19.82 16.70
C LEU A 313 3.74 18.66 15.82
N ALA A 314 4.90 18.83 15.21
CA ALA A 314 5.47 17.79 14.34
C ALA A 314 6.35 16.80 15.10
N LEU A 315 6.88 17.21 16.26
CA LEU A 315 7.74 16.37 17.08
C LEU A 315 6.99 15.71 18.23
N PHE A 316 5.99 16.33 18.84
CA PHE A 316 5.17 15.64 19.83
C PHE A 316 4.18 14.71 19.11
N PRO A 317 4.05 13.42 19.48
CA PRO A 317 4.50 12.78 20.72
C PRO A 317 5.79 11.92 20.63
N LEU A 318 6.65 12.13 19.61
CA LEU A 318 7.96 11.46 19.52
C LEU A 318 8.85 11.81 20.72
#